data_AF-A0A7S0QNZ1-F1
#
_entry.id   AF-A0A7S0QNZ1-F1
#
_cell.length_a   1.000
_cell.length_b   1.000
_cell.length_c   1.000
_cell.angle_alpha   90.00
_cell.angle_beta   90.00
_cell.angle_gamma   90.00
#
_symmetry.space_group_name_H-M   'P 1'
#
loop_
_entity.id
_entity.type
_entity.pdbx_description
1 polymer ?
#
loop_
_entity_poly.entity_id
_entity_poly.type
_entity_poly.pdbx_seq_one_letter_code
_entity_poly.pdbx_strand_id
1 'polypeptide(L)'
;CNRPASVCRKPPMYAYRKSMPRANKVLEDKWVKHCQQLHRRKLREMKSYVDTTAPATTRLVHLSQNLKRQQLDEERYVQIERENYLLLDKMSYIMTHPQLLDEKYMGAPVTYGKSLNKEFRKRELMRITEENQQILRRIQQKEPYYSHLEWEEKSLRDEEYLRNCAEYPIILTGRDQLTPRTAGTGRTPRLAPIASARN
;
A
#
# COMPACT_ATOMS: atom_id res chain seq x y z
N CYS A 1 15.00 -9.04 -5.67
CA CYS A 1 15.73 -7.85 -6.13
C CYS A 1 14.74 -6.83 -6.69
N ASN A 2 14.45 -5.82 -5.88
CA ASN A 2 13.95 -4.48 -6.20
C ASN A 2 13.44 -4.24 -7.63
N ARG A 3 12.11 -4.12 -7.77
CA ARG A 3 11.55 -3.18 -8.75
C ARG A 3 11.91 -1.77 -8.29
N PRO A 4 12.38 -0.91 -9.21
CA PRO A 4 11.85 0.44 -9.15
C PRO A 4 11.55 1.03 -10.53
N ALA A 5 10.75 2.08 -10.46
CA ALA A 5 10.39 3.03 -11.51
C ALA A 5 9.43 2.51 -12.58
N SER A 6 8.15 2.81 -12.34
CA SER A 6 7.29 3.36 -13.38
C SER A 6 8.14 4.24 -14.30
N VAL A 7 8.36 3.77 -15.53
CA VAL A 7 8.98 4.59 -16.57
C VAL A 7 8.01 5.74 -16.79
N CYS A 8 8.27 6.84 -16.11
CA CYS A 8 7.77 8.16 -16.44
C CYS A 8 8.30 8.40 -17.86
N ARG A 9 7.52 7.97 -18.87
CA ARG A 9 7.81 8.23 -20.28
C ARG A 9 7.69 9.74 -20.40
N LYS A 10 8.80 10.44 -20.14
CA LYS A 10 8.94 11.85 -20.49
C LYS A 10 8.48 11.96 -21.94
N PRO A 11 7.51 12.83 -22.26
CA PRO A 11 7.13 13.03 -23.64
C PRO A 11 8.40 13.36 -24.44
N PRO A 12 8.54 12.83 -25.67
CA PRO A 12 9.76 13.02 -26.44
C PRO A 12 10.08 14.52 -26.49
N MET A 13 11.33 14.87 -26.16
CA MET A 13 11.90 16.23 -26.08
C MET A 13 11.59 17.14 -27.28
N TYR A 14 11.10 16.57 -28.38
CA TYR A 14 10.71 17.23 -29.61
C TYR A 14 9.29 17.83 -29.58
N ALA A 15 8.45 17.51 -28.59
CA ALA A 15 7.09 18.05 -28.49
C ALA A 15 7.03 19.52 -28.02
N TYR A 16 8.12 20.04 -27.44
CA TYR A 16 8.14 21.37 -26.78
C TYR A 16 8.79 22.48 -27.60
N ARG A 17 9.52 22.19 -28.68
CA ARG A 17 10.34 23.22 -29.35
C ARG A 17 9.65 23.84 -30.55
N LYS A 18 8.97 24.96 -30.32
CA LYS A 18 8.47 25.89 -31.35
C LYS A 18 9.60 26.54 -32.20
N SER A 19 10.86 26.37 -31.83
CA SER A 19 11.95 27.29 -32.20
C SER A 19 13.09 26.73 -33.06
N MET A 20 12.91 25.60 -33.76
CA MET A 20 13.87 25.26 -34.82
C MET A 20 13.43 25.96 -36.11
N PRO A 21 14.22 26.90 -36.65
CA PRO A 21 13.88 27.56 -37.90
C PRO A 21 13.79 26.50 -39.01
N ARG A 22 12.65 26.44 -39.68
CA ARG A 22 12.40 25.55 -40.81
C ARG A 22 12.20 26.38 -42.05
N ALA A 23 12.86 25.99 -43.15
CA ALA A 23 12.72 26.67 -44.43
C ALA A 23 11.30 26.54 -45.01
N ASN A 24 10.68 25.35 -44.88
CA ASN A 24 9.30 25.12 -45.32
C ASN A 24 8.59 24.11 -44.41
N LYS A 25 7.53 24.56 -43.73
CA LYS A 25 6.76 23.75 -42.78
C LYS A 25 6.14 22.51 -43.41
N VAL A 26 5.59 22.62 -44.63
CA VAL A 26 4.89 21.51 -45.30
C VAL A 26 5.85 20.40 -45.70
N LEU A 27 7.05 20.76 -46.16
CA LEU A 27 8.07 19.79 -46.53
C LEU A 27 8.62 19.08 -45.30
N GLU A 28 8.85 19.82 -44.21
CA GLU A 28 9.26 19.22 -42.94
C GLU A 28 8.21 18.25 -42.42
N ASP A 29 6.93 18.63 -42.39
CA ASP A 29 5.86 17.76 -41.89
C ASP A 29 5.77 16.46 -42.69
N LYS A 30 5.96 16.52 -44.02
CA LYS A 30 6.03 15.33 -44.88
C LYS A 30 7.24 14.45 -44.53
N TRP A 31 8.41 15.07 -44.32
CA TRP A 31 9.63 14.37 -43.93
C TRP A 31 9.51 13.70 -42.56
N VAL A 32 8.99 14.42 -41.57
CA VAL A 32 8.73 13.90 -40.22
C VAL A 32 7.75 12.74 -40.28
N LYS A 33 6.65 12.85 -41.03
CA LYS A 33 5.70 11.75 -41.22
C LYS A 33 6.36 10.53 -41.86
N HIS A 34 7.19 10.74 -42.89
CA HIS A 34 7.93 9.67 -43.56
C HIS A 34 8.89 8.96 -42.58
N CYS A 35 9.69 9.71 -41.82
CA CYS A 35 10.59 9.20 -40.80
C CYS A 35 9.84 8.41 -39.72
N GLN A 36 8.69 8.90 -39.25
CA GLN A 36 7.85 8.19 -38.29
C GLN A 36 7.29 6.89 -38.85
N GLN A 37 6.83 6.88 -40.11
CA GLN A 37 6.35 5.67 -40.79
C GLN A 37 7.48 4.64 -40.93
N LEU A 38 8.67 5.09 -41.33
CA LEU A 38 9.85 4.24 -41.43
C LEU A 38 10.27 3.68 -40.08
N HIS A 39 10.24 4.49 -39.01
CA HIS A 39 10.48 4.03 -37.65
C HIS A 39 9.45 2.99 -37.18
N ARG A 40 8.15 3.24 -37.38
CA ARG A 40 7.09 2.28 -37.06
C ARG A 40 7.23 0.98 -37.85
N ARG A 41 7.63 1.07 -39.12
CA ARG A 41 7.93 -0.11 -39.94
C ARG A 41 9.10 -0.90 -39.35
N LYS A 42 10.22 -0.24 -39.05
CA LYS A 42 11.37 -0.87 -38.40
C LYS A 42 11.00 -1.52 -37.08
N LEU A 43 10.21 -0.86 -36.23
CA LEU A 43 9.73 -1.45 -34.97
C LEU A 43 8.87 -2.70 -35.18
N ARG A 44 8.01 -2.72 -36.21
CA ARG A 44 7.18 -3.89 -36.55
C ARG A 44 8.01 -5.04 -37.10
N GLU A 45 9.03 -4.74 -37.89
CA GLU A 45 9.91 -5.74 -38.52
C GLU A 45 11.04 -6.21 -37.59
N MET A 46 11.35 -5.45 -36.54
CA MET A 46 12.40 -5.77 -35.58
C MET A 46 12.04 -7.04 -34.82
N LYS A 47 12.77 -8.12 -35.11
CA LYS A 47 12.68 -9.38 -34.35
C LYS A 47 13.35 -9.20 -32.99
N SER A 48 12.76 -9.79 -31.95
CA SER A 48 13.42 -9.89 -30.65
C SER A 48 14.68 -10.74 -30.79
N TYR A 49 15.84 -10.19 -30.41
CA TYR A 49 17.11 -10.93 -30.40
C TYR A 49 17.20 -11.91 -29.23
N VAL A 50 16.48 -11.61 -28.14
CA VAL A 50 16.42 -12.45 -26.94
C VAL A 50 15.15 -13.27 -26.96
N ASP A 51 15.27 -14.55 -26.63
CA ASP A 51 14.14 -15.42 -26.39
C ASP A 51 13.38 -14.94 -25.15
N THR A 52 12.11 -14.58 -25.32
CA THR A 52 11.21 -14.15 -24.25
C THR A 52 10.26 -15.26 -23.81
N THR A 53 10.43 -16.49 -24.33
CA THR A 53 9.62 -17.63 -23.90
C THR A 53 9.95 -18.00 -22.45
N ALA A 54 8.95 -18.51 -21.74
CA ALA A 54 9.14 -18.96 -20.37
C ALA A 54 10.15 -20.12 -20.36
N PRO A 55 11.23 -20.04 -19.57
CA PRO A 55 12.26 -21.08 -19.55
C PRO A 55 11.66 -22.39 -19.06
N ALA A 56 12.11 -23.52 -19.62
CA ALA A 56 11.58 -24.86 -19.33
C ALA A 56 11.62 -25.22 -17.83
N THR A 57 12.54 -24.61 -17.08
CA THR A 57 12.70 -24.77 -15.64
C THR A 57 11.47 -24.30 -14.83
N THR A 58 10.64 -23.41 -15.37
CA THR A 58 9.38 -22.98 -14.73
C THR A 58 8.33 -24.09 -14.64
N ARG A 59 8.45 -25.17 -15.44
CA ARG A 59 7.55 -26.32 -15.42
C ARG A 59 7.97 -27.41 -14.43
N LEU A 60 9.10 -27.24 -13.75
CA LEU A 60 9.60 -28.22 -12.79
C LEU A 60 8.78 -28.17 -11.49
N VAL A 61 8.11 -29.29 -11.17
CA VAL A 61 7.20 -29.39 -10.01
C VAL A 61 7.90 -28.99 -8.70
N HIS A 62 9.16 -29.38 -8.51
CA HIS A 62 9.94 -29.09 -7.30
C HIS A 62 10.34 -27.61 -7.13
N LEU A 63 10.29 -26.78 -8.18
CA LEU A 63 10.41 -25.31 -8.08
C LEU A 63 9.06 -24.64 -7.83
N SER A 64 7.96 -25.27 -8.26
CA SER A 64 6.61 -24.75 -8.09
C SER A 64 5.99 -25.08 -6.73
N GLN A 65 6.37 -26.22 -6.14
CA GLN A 65 5.81 -26.74 -4.90
C GLN A 65 6.91 -26.86 -3.84
N ASN A 66 6.73 -26.14 -2.74
CA ASN A 66 7.60 -26.24 -1.56
C ASN A 66 7.08 -27.33 -0.63
N LEU A 67 7.28 -28.61 -0.98
CA LEU A 67 6.72 -29.75 -0.25
C LEU A 67 7.10 -29.76 1.25
N LYS A 68 8.33 -29.34 1.59
CA LYS A 68 8.76 -29.20 2.99
C LYS A 68 7.97 -28.14 3.76
N ARG A 69 7.62 -27.03 3.09
CA ARG A 69 6.78 -26.00 3.70
C ARG A 69 5.38 -26.53 3.94
N GLN A 70 4.81 -27.22 2.96
CA GLN A 70 3.50 -27.84 3.10
C GLN A 70 3.46 -28.85 4.25
N GLN A 71 4.47 -29.71 4.36
CA GLN A 71 4.61 -30.65 5.47
C GLN A 71 4.65 -29.94 6.84
N LEU A 72 5.45 -28.87 6.98
CA LEU A 72 5.53 -28.11 8.23
C LEU A 72 4.20 -27.44 8.59
N ASP A 73 3.47 -26.94 7.60
CA ASP A 73 2.15 -26.36 7.80
C ASP A 73 1.17 -27.46 8.29
N GLU A 74 1.18 -28.64 7.68
CA GLU A 74 0.38 -29.81 8.10
C GLU A 74 0.71 -30.25 9.53
N GLU A 75 2.00 -30.41 9.88
CA GLU A 75 2.44 -30.76 11.23
C GLU A 75 1.98 -29.72 12.27
N ARG A 76 2.06 -28.43 11.93
CA ARG A 76 1.58 -27.34 12.78
C ARG A 76 0.06 -27.39 12.96
N TYR A 77 -0.70 -27.67 11.90
CA TYR A 77 -2.16 -27.80 11.99
C TYR A 77 -2.56 -28.96 12.91
N VAL A 78 -1.92 -30.12 12.78
CA VAL A 78 -2.15 -31.28 13.65
C VAL A 78 -1.87 -30.94 15.12
N GLN A 79 -0.79 -30.19 15.39
CA GLN A 79 -0.49 -29.75 16.75
C GLN A 79 -1.60 -28.83 17.31
N ILE A 80 -2.02 -27.84 16.53
CA ILE A 80 -3.09 -26.90 16.93
C ILE A 80 -4.40 -27.65 17.20
N GLU A 81 -4.76 -28.61 16.33
CA GLU A 81 -5.98 -29.41 16.51
C GLU A 81 -5.93 -30.26 17.77
N ARG A 82 -4.77 -30.88 18.07
CA ARG A 82 -4.58 -31.65 19.31
C ARG A 82 -4.71 -30.77 20.55
N GLU A 83 -4.12 -29.57 20.53
CA GLU A 83 -4.22 -28.62 21.63
C GLU A 83 -5.66 -28.11 21.81
N ASN A 84 -6.36 -27.82 20.71
CA ASN A 84 -7.77 -27.44 20.73
C ASN A 84 -8.66 -28.55 21.29
N TYR A 85 -8.42 -29.80 20.90
CA TYR A 85 -9.13 -30.96 21.43
C TYR A 85 -8.95 -31.07 22.96
N LEU A 86 -7.70 -30.99 23.44
CA LEU A 86 -7.39 -31.06 24.87
C LEU A 86 -8.03 -29.89 25.64
N LEU A 87 -8.05 -28.69 25.06
CA LEU A 87 -8.69 -27.53 25.67
C LEU A 87 -10.20 -27.73 25.81
N LEU A 88 -10.86 -28.19 24.74
CA LEU A 88 -12.30 -28.47 24.73
C LEU A 88 -12.67 -29.58 25.71
N ASP A 89 -11.88 -30.63 25.77
CA ASP A 89 -12.06 -31.73 26.73
C ASP A 89 -11.98 -31.22 28.18
N LYS A 90 -10.96 -30.40 28.50
CA LYS A 90 -10.83 -29.77 29.82
C LYS A 90 -11.98 -28.81 30.14
N MET A 91 -12.41 -28.00 29.17
CA MET A 91 -13.56 -27.11 29.36
C MET A 91 -14.85 -27.91 29.60
N SER A 92 -15.08 -28.95 28.81
CA SER A 92 -16.21 -29.87 28.98
C SER A 92 -16.20 -30.53 30.36
N TYR A 93 -15.04 -30.99 30.83
CA TYR A 93 -14.86 -31.55 32.16
C TYR A 93 -15.23 -30.55 33.27
N ILE A 94 -14.74 -29.30 33.18
CA ILE A 94 -15.07 -28.23 34.13
C ILE A 94 -16.57 -27.90 34.11
N MET A 95 -17.17 -27.82 32.92
CA MET A 95 -18.60 -27.50 32.77
C MET A 95 -19.52 -28.60 33.30
N THR A 96 -19.13 -29.87 33.17
CA THR A 96 -19.90 -31.02 33.63
C THR A 96 -19.72 -31.32 35.11
N HIS A 97 -18.58 -30.95 35.70
CA HIS A 97 -18.27 -31.18 37.11
C HIS A 97 -18.03 -29.88 37.90
N PRO A 98 -19.01 -28.96 37.98
CA PRO A 98 -18.86 -27.73 38.76
C PRO A 98 -18.75 -27.99 40.26
N GLN A 99 -19.16 -29.17 40.73
CA GLN A 99 -19.24 -29.57 42.14
C GLN A 99 -17.87 -29.99 42.74
N LEU A 100 -16.83 -30.19 41.92
CA LEU A 100 -15.46 -30.45 42.39
C LEU A 100 -14.69 -29.15 42.72
N LEU A 101 -15.28 -28.00 42.42
CA LEU A 101 -14.86 -26.70 42.91
C LEU A 101 -15.64 -26.40 44.19
N ASP A 102 -15.34 -27.12 45.26
CA ASP A 102 -15.92 -26.85 46.58
C ASP A 102 -15.75 -25.35 46.91
N GLU A 103 -16.86 -24.61 47.03
CA GLU A 103 -16.88 -23.21 47.49
C GLU A 103 -16.15 -23.06 48.84
N LYS A 104 -16.04 -24.16 49.60
CA LYS A 104 -15.37 -24.26 50.89
C LYS A 104 -13.83 -24.11 50.83
N TYR A 105 -13.20 -24.32 49.67
CA TYR A 105 -11.73 -24.20 49.49
C TYR A 105 -11.32 -23.05 48.55
N MET A 106 -12.27 -22.38 47.91
CA MET A 106 -12.04 -21.14 47.17
C MET A 106 -12.11 -19.96 48.14
N GLY A 107 -11.08 -19.84 48.98
CA GLY A 107 -10.88 -18.68 49.85
C GLY A 107 -11.01 -17.36 49.07
N ALA A 108 -11.29 -16.27 49.80
CA ALA A 108 -11.55 -14.93 49.27
C ALA A 108 -10.74 -14.64 47.98
N PRO A 109 -11.38 -14.10 46.92
CA PRO A 109 -10.78 -14.00 45.60
C PRO A 109 -9.38 -13.43 45.75
N VAL A 110 -8.37 -14.18 45.29
CA VAL A 110 -6.97 -13.80 45.35
C VAL A 110 -6.88 -12.45 44.65
N THR A 111 -6.87 -11.38 45.44
CA THR A 111 -6.60 -10.05 44.95
C THR A 111 -5.14 -10.08 44.57
N TYR A 112 -4.85 -10.37 43.30
CA TYR A 112 -3.51 -10.32 42.76
C TYR A 112 -2.89 -9.01 43.24
N GLY A 113 -1.92 -9.13 44.13
CA GLY A 113 -1.33 -7.98 44.83
C GLY A 113 -0.99 -6.92 43.79
N LYS A 114 -1.37 -5.66 44.07
CA LYS A 114 -1.09 -4.52 43.19
C LYS A 114 0.33 -4.67 42.68
N SER A 115 0.49 -4.97 41.38
CA SER A 115 1.81 -5.13 40.75
C SER A 115 2.70 -4.00 41.24
N LEU A 116 3.85 -4.30 41.85
CA LEU A 116 4.79 -3.29 42.37
C LEU A 116 5.11 -2.22 41.31
N ASN A 117 5.06 -2.62 40.03
CA ASN A 117 5.28 -1.76 38.88
C ASN A 117 4.03 -1.01 38.38
N LYS A 118 2.88 -1.08 39.07
CA LYS A 118 1.63 -0.43 38.64
C LYS A 118 1.78 1.09 38.61
N GLU A 119 2.42 1.65 39.62
CA GLU A 119 2.65 3.09 39.71
C GLU A 119 3.67 3.56 38.66
N PHE A 120 4.72 2.76 38.43
CA PHE A 120 5.70 3.02 37.37
C PHE A 120 5.04 2.98 35.97
N ARG A 121 4.25 1.94 35.67
CA ARG A 121 3.50 1.83 34.41
C ARG A 121 2.52 2.99 34.23
N LYS A 122 1.86 3.42 35.31
CA LYS A 122 0.93 4.57 35.27
C LYS A 122 1.67 5.88 34.97
N ARG A 123 2.83 6.13 35.61
CA ARG A 123 3.66 7.31 35.33
C ARG A 123 4.21 7.30 33.92
N GLU A 124 4.71 6.16 33.46
CA GLU A 124 5.24 6.04 32.10
C GLU A 124 4.14 6.20 31.05
N LEU A 125 2.94 5.65 31.30
CA LEU A 125 1.78 5.89 30.45
C LEU A 125 1.42 7.38 30.39
N MET A 126 1.38 8.06 31.53
CA MET A 126 1.10 9.50 31.58
C MET A 126 2.15 10.31 30.79
N ARG A 127 3.44 9.98 30.96
CA ARG A 127 4.54 10.61 30.22
C ARG A 127 4.39 10.42 28.71
N ILE A 128 4.15 9.20 28.25
CA ILE A 128 3.93 8.88 26.83
C ILE A 128 2.71 9.63 26.29
N THR A 129 1.62 9.68 27.05
CA THR A 129 0.41 10.40 26.61
C THR A 129 0.64 11.90 26.48
N GLU A 130 1.43 12.50 27.37
CA GLU A 130 1.76 13.91 27.32
C GLU A 130 2.69 14.23 26.14
N GLU A 131 3.73 13.41 25.93
CA GLU A 131 4.63 13.52 24.77
C GLU A 131 3.84 13.41 23.45
N ASN A 132 2.93 12.43 23.35
CA ASN A 132 2.07 12.25 22.19
C ASN A 132 1.15 13.46 21.95
N GLN A 133 0.61 14.06 23.01
CA GLN A 133 -0.20 15.28 22.90
C GLN A 133 0.63 16.47 22.43
N GLN A 134 1.89 16.60 22.87
CA GLN A 134 2.78 17.66 22.40
C GLN A 134 3.15 17.47 20.93
N ILE A 135 3.44 16.24 20.49
CA ILE A 135 3.71 15.92 19.09
C ILE A 135 2.50 16.25 18.22
N LEU A 136 1.31 15.84 18.64
CA LEU A 136 0.07 16.12 17.91
C LEU A 136 -0.16 17.63 17.75
N ARG A 137 0.04 18.41 18.83
CA ARG A 137 -0.06 19.87 18.77
C ARG A 137 0.93 20.46 17.77
N ARG A 138 2.18 20.00 17.75
CA ARG A 138 3.18 20.46 16.77
C ARG A 138 2.78 20.14 15.33
N ILE A 139 2.26 18.94 15.08
CA ILE A 139 1.80 18.53 13.75
C ILE A 139 0.61 19.39 13.30
N GLN A 140 -0.35 19.63 14.18
CA GLN A 140 -1.55 20.41 13.86
C GLN A 140 -1.27 21.91 13.68
N GLN A 141 -0.33 22.46 14.45
CA GLN A 141 0.06 23.86 14.35
C GLN A 141 1.01 24.13 13.19
N LYS A 142 1.72 23.10 12.69
CA LYS A 142 2.65 23.26 11.58
C LYS A 142 1.87 23.46 10.29
N GLU A 143 1.98 24.66 9.73
CA GLU A 143 1.44 24.94 8.40
C GLU A 143 2.09 24.03 7.35
N PRO A 144 1.31 23.54 6.37
CA PRO A 144 1.86 22.78 5.25
C PRO A 144 2.88 23.63 4.48
N TYR A 145 4.07 23.08 4.24
CA TYR A 145 5.13 23.79 3.50
C TYR A 145 4.76 24.04 2.03
N TYR A 146 3.81 23.26 1.50
CA TYR A 146 3.32 23.38 0.14
C TYR A 146 1.81 23.61 0.14
N SER A 147 1.38 24.70 -0.50
CA SER A 147 -0.03 24.96 -0.75
C SER A 147 -0.47 24.22 -2.02
N HIS A 148 -1.36 23.24 -1.87
CA HIS A 148 -1.93 22.52 -3.02
C HIS A 148 -2.64 23.46 -4.00
N LEU A 149 -3.22 24.55 -3.50
CA LEU A 149 -3.87 25.58 -4.33
C LEU A 149 -2.85 26.30 -5.22
N GLU A 150 -1.72 26.72 -4.66
CA GLU A 150 -0.65 27.37 -5.44
C GLU A 150 -0.06 26.43 -6.49
N TRP A 151 0.07 25.15 -6.16
CA TRP A 151 0.55 24.12 -7.08
C TRP A 151 -0.44 23.86 -8.21
N GLU A 152 -1.74 23.87 -7.91
CA GLU A 152 -2.78 23.71 -8.90
C GLU A 152 -2.82 24.91 -9.85
N GLU A 153 -2.80 26.14 -9.32
CA GLU A 153 -2.72 27.34 -10.14
C GLU A 153 -1.45 27.39 -10.99
N LYS A 154 -0.30 27.02 -10.42
CA LYS A 154 0.95 26.92 -11.16
C LYS A 154 0.87 25.87 -12.27
N SER A 155 0.32 24.70 -11.98
CA SER A 155 0.13 23.65 -12.97
C SER A 155 -0.81 24.07 -14.11
N LEU A 156 -1.86 24.85 -13.80
CA LEU A 156 -2.77 25.40 -14.80
C LEU A 156 -2.06 26.44 -15.69
N ARG A 157 -1.29 27.35 -15.09
CA ARG A 157 -0.46 28.32 -15.83
C ARG A 157 0.56 27.61 -16.72
N ASP A 158 1.26 26.62 -16.19
CA ASP A 158 2.24 25.82 -16.91
C ASP A 158 1.59 25.05 -18.07
N GLU A 159 0.37 24.52 -17.88
CA GLU A 159 -0.42 23.88 -18.94
C GLU A 159 -0.84 24.88 -20.03
N GLU A 160 -1.22 26.10 -19.66
CA GLU A 160 -1.57 27.17 -20.61
C GLU A 160 -0.34 27.61 -21.42
N TYR A 161 0.79 27.88 -20.76
CA TYR A 161 2.05 28.16 -21.43
C TYR A 161 2.45 27.03 -22.37
N LEU A 162 2.22 25.80 -21.94
CA LEU A 162 2.50 24.62 -22.73
C LEU A 162 1.61 24.54 -23.97
N ARG A 163 0.29 24.74 -23.84
CA ARG A 163 -0.64 24.78 -24.97
C ARG A 163 -0.30 25.89 -25.97
N ASN A 164 0.11 27.06 -25.49
CA ASN A 164 0.49 28.21 -26.33
C ASN A 164 1.84 28.01 -27.05
N CYS A 165 2.76 27.28 -26.43
CA CYS A 165 4.09 26.98 -26.98
C CYS A 165 4.12 25.70 -27.83
N ALA A 166 3.17 24.79 -27.65
CA ALA A 166 3.11 23.52 -28.34
C ALA A 166 2.73 23.70 -29.82
N GLU A 167 3.51 23.09 -30.69
CA GLU A 167 3.17 23.02 -32.11
C GLU A 167 2.29 21.82 -32.46
N TYR A 168 2.39 20.74 -31.68
CA TYR A 168 1.64 19.50 -31.85
C TYR A 168 0.74 19.27 -30.63
N PRO A 169 -0.41 18.60 -30.78
CA PRO A 169 -1.30 18.34 -29.66
C PRO A 169 -0.57 17.51 -28.59
N ILE A 170 -0.42 18.08 -27.40
CA ILE A 170 0.21 17.41 -26.27
C ILE A 170 -0.87 16.62 -25.55
N ILE A 171 -0.72 15.29 -25.57
CA ILE A 171 -1.53 14.40 -24.74
C ILE A 171 -0.93 14.43 -23.35
N LEU A 172 -1.48 15.29 -22.49
CA LEU A 172 -1.20 15.25 -21.06
C LEU A 172 -1.89 14.02 -20.49
N THR A 173 -1.18 12.91 -20.41
CA THR A 173 -1.69 11.72 -19.73
C THR A 173 -1.79 12.01 -18.24
N GLY A 174 -2.96 12.45 -17.78
CA GLY A 174 -3.31 12.49 -16.36
C GLY A 174 -4.09 13.71 -15.89
N ARG A 175 -5.41 13.70 -16.12
CA ARG A 175 -6.43 14.17 -15.15
C ARG A 175 -7.68 13.28 -15.19
N ASP A 176 -8.01 12.68 -16.34
CA ASP A 176 -9.25 11.89 -16.53
C ASP A 176 -9.11 10.36 -16.39
N GLN A 177 -7.99 9.83 -15.91
CA GLN A 177 -7.80 8.36 -15.71
C GLN A 177 -7.83 7.94 -14.24
N LEU A 178 -8.29 8.80 -13.33
CA LEU A 178 -8.83 8.35 -12.05
C LEU A 178 -10.30 8.03 -12.26
N THR A 179 -10.58 6.94 -12.98
CA THR A 179 -11.86 6.24 -12.77
C THR A 179 -12.01 6.06 -11.27
N PRO A 180 -13.17 6.34 -10.65
CA PRO A 180 -13.38 6.03 -9.26
C PRO A 180 -13.15 4.54 -9.13
N ARG A 181 -12.01 4.17 -8.54
CA ARG A 181 -11.71 2.81 -8.16
C ARG A 181 -12.88 2.43 -7.27
N THR A 182 -13.78 1.61 -7.81
CA THR A 182 -15.01 1.11 -7.19
C THR A 182 -14.83 1.10 -5.69
N ALA A 183 -15.69 1.83 -4.98
CA ALA A 183 -15.75 1.89 -3.53
C ALA A 183 -15.66 0.46 -2.97
N GLY A 184 -14.45 0.04 -2.66
CA GLY A 184 -14.20 -1.14 -1.86
C GLY A 184 -14.74 -0.76 -0.51
N THR A 185 -15.86 -1.38 -0.15
CA THR A 185 -16.44 -1.38 1.18
C THR A 185 -15.44 -1.96 2.18
N GLY A 186 -14.37 -1.21 2.46
CA GLY A 186 -13.59 -1.34 3.67
C GLY A 186 -14.40 -0.68 4.77
N ARG A 187 -15.37 -1.43 5.32
CA ARG A 187 -15.92 -1.12 6.64
C ARG A 187 -14.73 -1.06 7.60
N THR A 188 -14.24 0.12 7.90
CA THR A 188 -13.51 0.33 9.14
C THR A 188 -14.55 0.19 10.25
N PRO A 189 -14.42 -0.77 11.19
CA PRO A 189 -15.29 -0.78 12.33
C PRO A 189 -14.99 0.49 13.14
N ARG A 190 -15.96 1.41 13.14
CA ARG A 190 -15.97 2.58 14.01
C ARG A 190 -16.01 2.05 15.44
N LEU A 191 -14.87 2.02 16.13
CA LEU A 191 -14.83 1.72 17.55
C LEU A 191 -15.70 2.75 18.26
N ALA A 192 -16.74 2.28 18.94
CA ALA A 192 -17.61 3.12 19.74
C ALA A 192 -16.79 3.81 20.85
N PRO A 193 -17.06 5.09 21.17
CA PRO A 193 -16.43 5.71 22.32
C PRO A 193 -16.86 4.96 23.59
N ILE A 194 -15.87 4.57 24.39
CA ILE A 194 -16.09 3.98 25.72
C ILE A 194 -16.77 5.06 26.56
N ALA A 195 -18.05 4.84 26.88
CA ALA A 195 -18.77 5.68 27.83
C ALA A 195 -18.05 5.62 29.17
N SER A 196 -17.56 6.78 29.64
CA SER A 196 -17.15 6.96 31.02
C SER A 196 -18.41 6.94 31.87
N ALA A 197 -18.65 5.84 32.56
CA ALA A 197 -19.58 5.80 33.68
C ALA A 197 -19.04 6.74 34.76
N ARG A 198 -19.68 7.90 34.92
CA ARG A 198 -19.59 8.70 36.14
C ARG A 198 -20.57 8.10 37.14
N ASN A 199 -20.06 7.75 38.32
CA ASN A 199 -20.85 7.76 39.55
C ASN A 199 -21.14 9.21 39.96
#